data_AF-A0A348G1M2-F1
#
_entry.id   AF-A0A348G1M2-F1
#
_cell.length_a   1.000
_cell.length_b   1.000
_cell.length_c   1.000
_cell.angle_alpha   90.00
_cell.angle_beta   90.00
_cell.angle_gamma   90.00
#
_symmetry.space_group_name_H-M   'P 1'
#
loop_
_entity.id
_entity.type
_entity.pdbx_description
1 polymer ?
#
loop_
_entity_poly.entity_id
_entity_poly.type
_entity_poly.pdbx_seq_one_letter_code
_entity_poly.pdbx_strand_id
1 'polypeptide(L)'
;MARFRFLPVSHDVAGRRVVVVGEGAAALQKLRLLARTEAALTLVAANPSPALERFAASHGITRSDGDFCAYALDDVALAIIATGDADTDARHAAHAHAQRVPVNVVDRPQLSDFAMPAIIDRAPISVAVATDGHAPVLATRIRGMIEALLPPNLGQLAVLAGSVRSQVLDRLADPVARRRFWTGLLEGRAAELALAGAAETAAQQALADLDQAIARTVAGAVLFIGTGPGEADLMTLRAHRLLLGADVLVHDSDAPEDILALARRDIERIGIDPPRHGAVYQPDEVALLTQHAGAGRRVVRLVPGDAAASAFVRSAATALRVAGIACDVVPGVAGARPAACPSTRRAA
;
A
#
# COMPACT_ATOMS: atom_id res chain seq x y z
N MET A 1 -20.06 4.41 8.61
CA MET A 1 -18.60 4.22 8.47
C MET A 1 -17.90 4.80 9.69
N ALA A 2 -16.91 4.09 10.24
CA ALA A 2 -16.01 4.66 11.24
C ALA A 2 -15.22 5.83 10.62
N ARG A 3 -14.92 6.86 11.40
CA ARG A 3 -14.11 8.02 11.00
C ARG A 3 -12.77 7.96 11.72
N PHE A 4 -11.68 8.28 11.03
CA PHE A 4 -10.35 8.44 11.62
C PHE A 4 -10.02 9.92 11.77
N ARG A 5 -9.27 10.28 12.81
CA ARG A 5 -8.93 11.68 13.13
C ARG A 5 -7.75 12.18 12.29
N PHE A 6 -6.74 11.34 12.07
CA PHE A 6 -5.51 11.72 11.37
C PHE A 6 -5.50 11.22 9.93
N LEU A 7 -5.03 12.06 9.01
CA LEU A 7 -4.75 11.67 7.64
C LEU A 7 -3.33 11.09 7.56
N PRO A 8 -3.14 9.80 7.19
CA PRO A 8 -1.82 9.22 7.07
C PRO A 8 -1.13 9.72 5.79
N VAL A 9 -0.19 10.65 5.94
CA VAL A 9 0.62 11.20 4.85
C VAL A 9 2.11 11.16 5.20
N SER A 10 2.95 11.05 4.18
CA SER A 10 4.38 11.28 4.31
C SER A 10 4.67 12.77 4.13
N HIS A 11 5.40 13.36 5.08
CA HIS A 11 5.81 14.76 5.03
C HIS A 11 7.25 14.87 4.54
N ASP A 12 7.48 15.64 3.48
CA ASP A 12 8.83 15.86 2.96
C ASP A 12 9.63 16.79 3.91
N VAL A 13 10.74 16.24 4.39
CA VAL A 13 11.66 16.91 5.32
C VAL A 13 13.08 17.00 4.75
N ALA A 14 13.32 16.56 3.51
CA ALA A 14 14.66 16.54 2.93
C ALA A 14 15.27 17.96 2.88
N GLY A 15 16.42 18.14 3.53
CA GLY A 15 17.09 19.43 3.67
C GLY A 15 16.35 20.48 4.51
N ARG A 16 15.14 20.18 5.02
CA ARG A 16 14.34 21.12 5.80
C ARG A 16 14.65 21.01 7.29
N ARG A 17 14.49 22.12 8.01
CA ARG A 17 14.76 22.16 9.45
C ARG A 17 13.68 21.45 10.24
N VAL A 18 14.08 20.50 11.08
CA VAL A 18 13.20 19.83 12.04
C VAL A 18 13.79 20.03 13.44
N VAL A 19 12.98 20.59 14.34
CA VAL A 19 13.42 20.96 15.68
C VAL A 19 12.90 19.96 16.70
N VAL A 20 13.78 19.47 17.57
CA VAL A 20 13.40 18.67 18.73
C VAL A 20 13.77 19.43 19.99
N VAL A 21 12.81 19.59 20.89
CA VAL A 21 12.96 20.30 22.15
C VAL A 21 12.94 19.31 23.31
N GLY A 22 13.90 19.41 24.22
CA GLY A 22 13.94 18.63 25.44
C GLY A 22 15.29 17.97 25.71
N GLU A 23 15.49 17.56 26.96
CA GLU A 23 16.82 17.23 27.48
C GLU A 23 17.02 15.72 27.73
N GLY A 24 15.91 14.96 27.74
CA GLY A 24 15.87 13.59 28.26
C GLY A 24 15.72 12.49 27.22
N ALA A 25 15.30 11.33 27.72
CA ALA A 25 15.14 10.11 26.92
C ALA A 25 14.07 10.24 25.82
N ALA A 26 13.01 11.00 26.05
CA ALA A 26 11.95 11.24 25.07
C ALA A 26 12.50 11.96 23.82
N ALA A 27 13.25 13.05 24.01
CA ALA A 27 13.92 13.76 22.91
C ALA A 27 14.89 12.83 22.15
N LEU A 28 15.70 12.05 22.87
CA LEU A 28 16.61 11.07 22.27
C LEU A 28 15.88 10.03 21.41
N GLN A 29 14.73 9.51 21.87
CA GLN A 29 13.93 8.57 21.09
C GLN A 29 13.43 9.20 19.78
N LYS A 30 13.03 10.47 19.80
CA LYS A 30 12.58 11.19 18.61
C LYS A 30 13.72 11.48 17.64
N LEU A 31 14.88 11.90 18.15
CA LEU A 31 16.07 12.09 17.32
C LEU A 31 16.53 10.79 16.66
N ARG A 32 16.48 9.64 17.34
CA ARG A 32 16.83 8.34 16.73
C ARG A 32 15.98 7.99 15.51
N LEU A 33 14.71 8.34 15.54
CA LEU A 33 13.81 8.13 14.42
C LEU A 33 14.10 9.15 13.30
N LEU A 34 14.21 10.42 13.65
CA LEU A 34 14.41 11.50 12.70
C LEU A 34 15.79 11.48 12.02
N ALA A 35 16.83 10.98 12.69
CA ALA A 35 18.18 10.84 12.15
C ALA A 35 18.26 9.83 10.99
N ARG A 36 17.18 9.08 10.74
CA ARG A 36 17.03 8.19 9.58
C ARG A 36 16.44 8.89 8.36
N THR A 37 16.10 10.17 8.49
CA THR A 37 15.56 11.02 7.41
C THR A 37 16.63 12.00 6.92
N GLU A 38 16.35 12.67 5.81
CA GLU A 38 17.22 13.71 5.23
C GLU A 38 16.99 15.10 5.85
N ALA A 39 16.34 15.17 7.03
CA ALA A 39 16.07 16.42 7.71
C ALA A 39 17.32 17.08 8.30
N ALA A 40 17.37 18.41 8.25
CA ALA A 40 18.35 19.20 8.98
C ALA A 40 17.89 19.30 10.45
N LEU A 41 18.41 18.42 11.29
CA LEU A 41 17.97 18.29 12.68
C LEU A 41 18.61 19.35 13.58
N THR A 42 17.78 20.00 14.40
CA THR A 42 18.22 20.86 15.50
C THR A 42 17.67 20.35 16.84
N LEU A 43 18.55 20.20 17.84
CA LEU A 43 18.18 19.96 19.23
C LEU A 43 18.22 21.28 20.00
N VAL A 44 17.08 21.67 20.57
CA VAL A 44 16.96 22.78 21.52
C VAL A 44 16.92 22.21 22.93
N ALA A 45 18.00 22.38 23.68
CA ALA A 45 18.17 21.86 25.02
C ALA A 45 19.20 22.70 25.79
N ALA A 46 18.92 23.08 27.03
CA ALA A 46 19.88 23.80 27.85
C ALA A 46 20.91 22.84 28.46
N ASN A 47 20.43 21.74 29.05
CA ASN A 47 21.23 20.72 29.72
C ASN A 47 20.90 19.30 29.24
N PRO A 48 21.23 18.93 27.99
CA PRO A 48 20.92 17.61 27.46
C PRO A 48 21.63 16.50 28.28
N SER A 49 20.93 15.38 28.47
CA SER A 49 21.54 14.20 29.10
C SER A 49 22.77 13.71 28.30
N PRO A 50 23.78 13.07 28.95
CA PRO A 50 24.99 12.62 28.26
C PRO A 50 24.74 11.63 27.12
N ALA A 51 23.63 10.89 27.14
CA ALA A 51 23.24 10.01 26.04
C ALA A 51 22.70 10.80 24.84
N LEU A 52 21.93 11.85 25.09
CA LEU A 52 21.37 12.73 24.08
C LEU A 52 22.46 13.56 23.39
N GLU A 53 23.36 14.14 24.18
CA GLU A 53 24.47 14.94 23.67
C GLU A 53 25.41 14.12 22.77
N ARG A 54 25.81 12.91 23.22
CA ARG A 54 26.63 12.00 22.41
C ARG A 54 25.95 11.62 21.10
N PHE A 55 24.65 11.34 21.14
CA PHE A 55 23.90 10.97 19.94
C PHE A 55 23.79 12.14 18.95
N ALA A 56 23.51 13.34 19.45
CA ALA A 56 23.45 14.55 18.62
C ALA A 56 24.79 14.82 17.93
N ALA A 57 25.89 14.76 18.68
CA ALA A 57 27.23 14.96 18.14
C ALA A 57 27.59 13.90 17.08
N SER A 58 27.28 12.62 17.32
CA SER A 58 27.65 11.55 16.38
C SER A 58 26.83 11.53 15.09
N HIS A 59 25.72 12.26 15.01
CA HIS A 59 24.85 12.35 13.83
C HIS A 59 24.83 13.75 13.20
N GLY A 60 25.74 14.64 13.60
CA GLY A 60 25.82 16.00 13.04
C GLY A 60 24.59 16.87 13.33
N ILE A 61 23.87 16.60 14.43
CA ILE A 61 22.66 17.32 14.81
C ILE A 61 23.07 18.66 15.42
N THR A 62 22.53 19.76 14.88
CA THR A 62 22.85 21.10 15.37
C THR A 62 22.26 21.28 16.77
N ARG A 63 23.05 21.80 17.70
CA ARG A 63 22.57 22.14 19.04
C ARG A 63 22.31 23.65 19.13
N SER A 64 21.17 24.01 19.69
CA SER A 64 20.87 25.37 20.11
C SER A 64 20.66 25.37 21.62
N ASP A 65 21.49 26.14 22.32
CA ASP A 65 21.28 26.40 23.74
C ASP A 65 20.15 27.42 23.91
N GLY A 66 19.38 27.28 24.99
CA GLY A 66 18.36 28.26 25.40
C GLY A 66 16.92 27.78 25.28
N ASP A 67 15.99 28.72 25.46
CA ASP A 67 14.54 28.47 25.43
C ASP A 67 14.04 28.37 23.99
N PHE A 68 13.18 27.39 23.71
CA PHE A 68 12.57 27.22 22.39
C PHE A 68 11.76 28.44 21.95
N CYS A 69 11.16 29.20 22.88
CA CYS A 69 10.47 30.45 22.57
C CYS A 69 11.39 31.56 22.02
N ALA A 70 12.70 31.45 22.23
CA ALA A 70 13.70 32.37 21.69
C ALA A 70 14.36 31.83 20.40
N TYR A 71 14.05 30.59 20.00
CA TYR A 71 14.60 29.98 18.80
C TYR A 71 13.88 30.49 17.53
N ALA A 72 14.64 30.81 16.50
CA ALA A 72 14.09 31.29 15.23
C ALA A 72 13.41 30.16 14.45
N LEU A 73 12.08 30.24 14.35
CA LEU A 73 11.21 29.24 13.73
C LEU A 73 10.96 29.44 12.23
N ASP A 74 11.57 30.44 11.60
CA ASP A 74 11.49 30.64 10.15
C ASP A 74 11.89 29.34 9.42
N ASP A 75 11.21 28.95 8.34
CA ASP A 75 11.54 27.74 7.55
C ASP A 75 11.62 26.40 8.32
N VAL A 76 11.13 26.34 9.56
CA VAL A 76 11.02 25.07 10.30
C VAL A 76 9.84 24.27 9.75
N ALA A 77 10.12 23.05 9.31
CA ALA A 77 9.14 22.15 8.74
C ALA A 77 8.16 21.61 9.79
N LEU A 78 8.67 21.21 10.95
CA LEU A 78 7.90 20.76 12.10
C LEU A 78 8.76 20.80 13.37
N ALA A 79 8.09 20.86 14.52
CA ALA A 79 8.71 20.78 15.83
C ALA A 79 8.19 19.57 16.63
N ILE A 80 9.08 18.94 17.41
CA ILE A 80 8.72 17.91 18.38
C ILE A 80 9.12 18.38 19.77
N ILE A 81 8.14 18.54 20.66
CA ILE A 81 8.33 19.00 22.02
C ILE A 81 8.29 17.80 22.96
N ALA A 82 9.39 17.58 23.68
CA ALA A 82 9.60 16.43 24.54
C ALA A 82 10.28 16.84 25.86
N THR A 83 9.88 17.98 26.44
CA THR A 83 10.45 18.46 27.72
C THR A 83 9.93 17.63 28.90
N GLY A 84 8.68 17.16 28.81
CA GLY A 84 8.00 16.39 29.86
C GLY A 84 7.26 17.26 30.88
N ASP A 85 7.64 18.53 31.01
CA ASP A 85 6.96 19.51 31.86
C ASP A 85 5.71 20.07 31.18
N ALA A 86 4.58 20.06 31.89
CA ALA A 86 3.28 20.39 31.31
C ALA A 86 3.15 21.86 30.90
N ASP A 87 3.63 22.77 31.74
CA ASP A 87 3.51 24.20 31.51
C ASP A 87 4.49 24.65 30.42
N THR A 88 5.72 24.13 30.45
CA THR A 88 6.71 24.37 29.41
C THR A 88 6.25 23.82 28.07
N ASP A 89 5.75 22.58 28.02
CA ASP A 89 5.24 21.99 26.77
C ASP A 89 4.08 22.79 26.19
N ALA A 90 3.13 23.23 27.02
CA ALA A 90 2.01 24.06 26.59
C ALA A 90 2.46 25.41 26.04
N ARG A 91 3.43 26.06 26.71
CA ARG A 91 4.01 27.32 26.26
C ARG A 91 4.74 27.18 24.92
N HIS A 92 5.57 26.14 24.78
CA HIS A 92 6.30 25.84 23.55
C HIS A 92 5.34 25.52 22.40
N ALA A 93 4.28 24.74 22.66
CA ALA A 93 3.26 24.44 21.65
C ALA A 93 2.52 25.70 21.20
N ALA A 94 2.10 26.55 22.14
CA ALA A 94 1.45 27.83 21.82
C ALA A 94 2.36 28.74 20.97
N HIS A 95 3.66 28.79 21.29
CA HIS A 95 4.65 29.54 20.50
C HIS A 95 4.79 29.00 19.07
N ALA A 96 4.91 27.68 18.90
CA ALA A 96 4.97 27.06 17.57
C ALA A 96 3.70 27.34 16.74
N HIS A 97 2.52 27.22 17.35
CA HIS A 97 1.25 27.52 16.69
C HIS A 97 1.15 28.99 16.25
N ALA A 98 1.61 29.93 17.08
CA ALA A 98 1.62 31.36 16.73
C ALA A 98 2.45 31.64 15.46
N GLN A 99 3.50 30.84 15.23
CA GLN A 99 4.36 30.90 14.05
C GLN A 99 3.94 29.95 12.92
N ARG A 100 2.80 29.27 13.06
CA ARG A 100 2.26 28.27 12.09
C ARG A 100 3.21 27.10 11.82
N VAL A 101 4.04 26.73 12.79
CA VAL A 101 4.89 25.53 12.71
C VAL A 101 4.11 24.34 13.26
N PRO A 102 3.90 23.26 12.47
CA PRO A 102 3.25 22.04 12.94
C PRO A 102 4.02 21.43 14.11
N VAL A 103 3.31 21.07 15.18
CA VAL A 103 3.94 20.56 16.40
C VAL A 103 3.41 19.19 16.84
N ASN A 104 4.32 18.34 17.32
CA ASN A 104 3.99 17.13 18.08
C ASN A 104 4.53 17.27 19.51
N VAL A 105 3.63 17.20 20.48
CA VAL A 105 3.99 17.24 21.90
C VAL A 105 3.88 15.85 22.47
N VAL A 106 4.99 15.33 23.00
CA VAL A 106 5.05 13.97 23.55
C VAL A 106 4.07 13.84 24.70
N ASP A 107 3.29 12.75 24.68
CA ASP A 107 2.25 12.40 25.66
C ASP A 107 1.12 13.43 25.83
N ARG A 108 1.03 14.44 24.94
CA ARG A 108 0.02 15.52 25.00
C ARG A 108 -0.67 15.70 23.62
N PRO A 109 -1.50 14.73 23.19
CA PRO A 109 -2.17 14.76 21.88
C PRO A 109 -3.15 15.94 21.69
N GLN A 110 -3.60 16.56 22.78
CA GLN A 110 -4.44 17.77 22.77
C GLN A 110 -3.68 19.04 22.37
N LEU A 111 -2.34 19.02 22.46
CA LEU A 111 -1.46 20.12 22.06
C LEU A 111 -0.78 19.86 20.71
N SER A 112 -1.09 18.74 20.04
CA SER A 112 -0.37 18.27 18.85
C SER A 112 -1.22 18.42 17.59
N ASP A 113 -0.59 18.87 16.50
CA ASP A 113 -1.18 18.94 15.16
C ASP A 113 -1.13 17.60 14.43
N PHE A 114 -0.10 16.81 14.72
CA PHE A 114 0.13 15.50 14.10
C PHE A 114 0.52 14.45 15.13
N ALA A 115 0.25 13.19 14.79
CA ALA A 115 0.68 12.04 15.56
C ALA A 115 1.90 11.39 14.92
N MET A 116 2.83 10.91 15.75
CA MET A 116 3.97 10.10 15.31
C MET A 116 3.57 8.61 15.36
N PRO A 117 3.41 7.94 14.21
CA PRO A 117 3.02 6.53 14.17
C PRO A 117 4.17 5.60 14.57
N ALA A 118 3.86 4.33 14.77
CA ALA A 118 4.87 3.29 14.82
C ALA A 118 5.42 3.10 13.40
N ILE A 119 6.72 3.34 13.20
CA ILE A 119 7.36 3.33 11.88
C ILE A 119 8.26 2.11 11.73
N ILE A 120 8.14 1.48 10.57
CA ILE A 120 9.03 0.43 10.08
C ILE A 120 9.84 1.04 8.96
N ASP A 121 11.16 1.06 9.12
CA ASP A 121 12.05 1.62 8.13
C ASP A 121 12.79 0.53 7.36
N ARG A 122 12.66 0.59 6.03
CA ARG A 122 13.34 -0.18 4.99
C ARG A 122 13.73 0.76 3.84
N ALA A 123 14.28 1.94 4.17
CA ALA A 123 14.54 3.05 3.27
C ALA A 123 15.03 2.60 1.87
N PRO A 124 14.43 3.14 0.79
CA PRO A 124 13.45 4.23 0.77
C PRO A 124 12.00 3.79 1.05
N ILE A 125 11.75 2.53 1.42
CA ILE A 125 10.40 2.05 1.79
C ILE A 125 10.18 2.27 3.29
N SER A 126 9.02 2.82 3.65
CA SER A 126 8.60 2.97 5.04
C SER A 126 7.15 2.54 5.22
N VAL A 127 6.82 1.96 6.38
CA VAL A 127 5.44 1.65 6.76
C VAL A 127 5.12 2.36 8.07
N ALA A 128 3.97 3.04 8.12
CA ALA A 128 3.47 3.73 9.29
C ALA A 128 2.20 3.03 9.82
N VAL A 129 2.19 2.72 11.11
CA VAL A 129 1.05 2.13 11.81
C VAL A 129 0.53 3.12 12.85
N ALA A 130 -0.71 3.59 12.67
CA ALA A 130 -1.37 4.54 13.57
C ALA A 130 -2.65 3.94 14.17
N THR A 131 -2.97 4.30 15.42
CA THR A 131 -4.18 3.86 16.13
C THR A 131 -4.98 5.04 16.70
N ASP A 132 -4.81 6.24 16.14
CA ASP A 132 -5.43 7.51 16.63
C ASP A 132 -5.25 7.75 18.14
N GLY A 133 -4.17 7.21 18.72
CA GLY A 133 -3.86 7.29 20.14
C GLY A 133 -4.61 6.30 21.04
N HIS A 134 -5.52 5.49 20.51
CA HIS A 134 -6.36 4.58 21.31
C HIS A 134 -5.60 3.36 21.85
N ALA A 135 -4.61 2.85 21.12
CA ALA A 135 -3.92 1.61 21.50
C ALA A 135 -2.46 1.58 21.01
N PRO A 136 -1.51 2.22 21.74
CA PRO A 136 -0.09 2.17 21.39
C PRO A 136 0.51 0.75 21.38
N VAL A 137 0.01 -0.12 22.27
CA VAL A 137 0.43 -1.54 22.35
C VAL A 137 -0.02 -2.29 21.09
N LEU A 138 -1.22 -2.03 20.59
CA LEU A 138 -1.71 -2.63 19.34
C LEU A 138 -0.88 -2.17 18.13
N ALA A 139 -0.56 -0.87 18.05
CA ALA A 139 0.32 -0.34 17.00
C ALA A 139 1.69 -1.03 17.01
N THR A 140 2.25 -1.25 18.21
CA THR A 140 3.52 -1.97 18.39
C THR A 140 3.43 -3.43 17.96
N ARG A 141 2.32 -4.12 18.28
CA ARG A 141 2.10 -5.52 17.87
C ARG A 141 1.97 -5.64 16.35
N ILE A 142 1.17 -4.77 15.72
CA ILE A 142 1.02 -4.73 14.25
C ILE A 142 2.36 -4.40 13.59
N ARG A 143 3.12 -3.44 14.13
CA ARG A 143 4.47 -3.14 13.68
C ARG A 143 5.36 -4.38 13.67
N GLY A 144 5.38 -5.14 14.77
CA GLY A 144 6.16 -6.38 14.88
C GLY A 144 5.75 -7.45 13.86
N MET A 145 4.45 -7.59 13.61
CA MET A 145 3.95 -8.53 12.58
C MET A 145 4.44 -8.15 11.18
N ILE A 146 4.38 -6.87 10.83
CA ILE A 146 4.83 -6.39 9.52
C ILE A 146 6.36 -6.47 9.42
N GLU A 147 7.10 -6.11 10.47
CA GLU A 147 8.57 -6.22 10.51
C GLU A 147 9.07 -7.64 10.24
N ALA A 148 8.34 -8.66 10.71
CA ALA A 148 8.66 -10.07 10.45
C ALA A 148 8.44 -10.49 8.99
N LEU A 149 7.56 -9.79 8.25
CA LEU A 149 7.26 -10.07 6.85
C LEU A 149 8.19 -9.32 5.89
N LEU A 150 8.73 -8.17 6.29
CA LEU A 150 9.51 -7.29 5.41
C LEU A 150 11.03 -7.57 5.53
N PRO A 151 11.68 -8.06 4.45
CA PRO A 151 13.13 -8.27 4.44
C PRO A 151 13.91 -7.01 4.87
N PRO A 152 15.00 -7.13 5.65
CA PRO A 152 15.78 -5.97 6.12
C PRO A 152 16.32 -5.07 4.97
N ASN A 153 16.64 -5.69 3.85
CA ASN A 153 17.21 -5.13 2.63
C ASN A 153 16.15 -4.76 1.57
N LEU A 154 14.85 -4.74 1.94
CA LEU A 154 13.75 -4.45 1.00
C LEU A 154 13.94 -3.14 0.23
N GLY A 155 14.61 -2.15 0.83
CA GLY A 155 14.97 -0.89 0.17
C GLY A 155 15.76 -1.04 -1.13
N GLN A 156 16.57 -2.11 -1.26
CA GLN A 156 17.32 -2.40 -2.49
C GLN A 156 16.40 -2.66 -3.69
N LEU A 157 15.21 -3.21 -3.47
CA LEU A 157 14.22 -3.39 -4.55
C LEU A 157 13.69 -2.04 -5.05
N ALA A 158 13.47 -1.08 -4.14
CA ALA A 158 13.03 0.25 -4.53
C ALA A 158 14.14 1.02 -5.26
N VAL A 159 15.41 0.86 -4.84
CA VAL A 159 16.57 1.42 -5.55
C VAL A 159 16.67 0.83 -6.95
N LEU A 160 16.57 -0.50 -7.10
CA LEU A 160 16.54 -1.18 -8.40
C LEU A 160 15.38 -0.67 -9.27
N ALA A 161 14.16 -0.61 -8.72
CA ALA A 161 13.00 -0.16 -9.47
C ALA A 161 13.17 1.32 -9.91
N GLY A 162 13.75 2.15 -9.06
CA GLY A 162 14.09 3.54 -9.37
C GLY A 162 15.11 3.66 -10.50
N SER A 163 16.15 2.82 -10.51
CA SER A 163 17.24 2.90 -11.49
C SER A 163 16.80 2.56 -12.91
N VAL A 164 15.78 1.70 -13.06
CA VAL A 164 15.24 1.31 -14.37
C VAL A 164 13.96 2.04 -14.79
N ARG A 165 13.41 2.89 -13.91
CA ARG A 165 12.08 3.51 -14.08
C ARG A 165 11.95 4.31 -15.37
N SER A 166 12.93 5.17 -15.69
CA SER A 166 12.89 6.01 -16.88
C SER A 166 12.86 5.16 -18.15
N GLN A 167 13.76 4.18 -18.28
CA GLN A 167 13.81 3.32 -19.46
C GLN A 167 12.52 2.52 -19.64
N VAL A 168 11.89 2.06 -18.55
CA VAL A 168 10.59 1.37 -18.62
C VAL A 168 9.50 2.29 -19.13
N LEU A 169 9.43 3.53 -18.63
CA LEU A 169 8.43 4.50 -19.08
C LEU A 169 8.61 4.92 -20.53
N ASP A 170 9.86 5.05 -20.98
CA ASP A 170 10.20 5.46 -22.35
C ASP A 170 9.98 4.34 -23.37
N ARG A 171 10.25 3.09 -22.98
CA ARG A 171 10.27 1.95 -23.90
C ARG A 171 8.99 1.11 -23.89
N LEU A 172 8.20 1.17 -22.82
CA LEU A 172 6.90 0.49 -22.73
C LEU A 172 5.76 1.52 -22.62
N ALA A 173 5.17 1.88 -23.75
CA ALA A 173 4.05 2.82 -23.78
C ALA A 173 2.79 2.25 -23.08
N ASP A 174 2.50 0.96 -23.30
CA ASP A 174 1.31 0.30 -22.78
C ASP A 174 1.34 0.19 -21.23
N PRO A 175 0.34 0.74 -20.51
CA PRO A 175 0.22 0.61 -19.06
C PRO A 175 0.19 -0.85 -18.57
N VAL A 176 -0.40 -1.76 -19.35
CA VAL A 176 -0.54 -3.17 -18.96
C VAL A 176 0.82 -3.89 -19.05
N ALA A 177 1.55 -3.70 -20.15
CA ALA A 177 2.92 -4.20 -20.30
C ALA A 177 3.84 -3.67 -19.19
N ARG A 178 3.76 -2.37 -18.86
CA ARG A 178 4.52 -1.77 -17.74
C ARG A 178 4.22 -2.45 -16.42
N ARG A 179 2.95 -2.66 -16.09
CA ARG A 179 2.54 -3.33 -14.85
C ARG A 179 3.11 -4.74 -14.75
N ARG A 180 3.02 -5.52 -15.84
CA ARG A 180 3.56 -6.88 -15.88
C ARG A 180 5.07 -6.91 -15.72
N PHE A 181 5.77 -6.00 -16.38
CA PHE A 181 7.20 -5.84 -16.20
C PHE A 181 7.54 -5.60 -14.72
N TRP A 182 6.86 -4.65 -14.06
CA TRP A 182 7.12 -4.35 -12.65
C TRP A 182 6.83 -5.53 -11.73
N THR A 183 5.71 -6.24 -11.92
CA THR A 183 5.42 -7.45 -11.15
C THR A 183 6.51 -8.51 -11.37
N GLY A 184 6.88 -8.77 -12.62
CA GLY A 184 7.93 -9.76 -12.95
C GLY A 184 9.31 -9.38 -12.41
N LEU A 185 9.66 -8.10 -12.44
CA LEU A 185 10.93 -7.60 -11.89
C LEU A 185 10.99 -7.81 -10.37
N LEU A 186 9.90 -7.50 -9.65
CA LEU A 186 9.83 -7.58 -8.19
C LEU A 186 9.73 -9.01 -7.66
N GLU A 187 9.26 -9.95 -8.49
CA GLU A 187 9.12 -11.37 -8.15
C GLU A 187 10.20 -12.26 -8.79
N GLY A 188 11.08 -11.68 -9.63
CA GLY A 188 12.01 -12.40 -10.48
C GLY A 188 13.47 -12.33 -10.04
N ARG A 189 14.36 -12.76 -10.94
CA ARG A 189 15.81 -12.86 -10.70
C ARG A 189 16.46 -11.52 -10.35
N ALA A 190 16.02 -10.43 -10.96
CA ALA A 190 16.54 -9.10 -10.66
C ALA A 190 16.28 -8.72 -9.19
N ALA A 191 15.09 -9.02 -8.64
CA ALA A 191 14.79 -8.79 -7.24
C ALA A 191 15.65 -9.65 -6.30
N GLU A 192 15.85 -10.93 -6.61
CA GLU A 192 16.73 -11.81 -5.83
C GLU A 192 18.16 -11.25 -5.73
N LEU A 193 18.71 -10.80 -6.86
CA LEU A 193 20.06 -10.22 -6.95
C LEU A 193 20.16 -8.90 -6.16
N ALA A 194 19.14 -8.04 -6.26
CA ALA A 194 19.11 -6.79 -5.52
C ALA A 194 19.05 -7.03 -4.01
N LEU A 195 18.22 -7.97 -3.55
CA LEU A 195 18.18 -8.39 -2.15
C LEU A 195 19.53 -9.00 -1.72
N ALA A 196 20.19 -9.78 -2.58
CA ALA A 196 21.53 -10.29 -2.28
C ALA A 196 22.64 -9.21 -2.25
N GLY A 197 22.32 -7.94 -2.54
CA GLY A 197 23.29 -6.83 -2.55
C GLY A 197 24.07 -6.68 -3.86
N ALA A 198 23.74 -7.45 -4.90
CA ALA A 198 24.38 -7.39 -6.21
C ALA A 198 23.71 -6.33 -7.11
N ALA A 199 23.79 -5.05 -6.72
CA ALA A 199 23.03 -3.96 -7.34
C ALA A 199 23.30 -3.81 -8.86
N GLU A 200 24.55 -3.88 -9.28
CA GLU A 200 24.93 -3.75 -10.70
C GLU A 200 24.38 -4.91 -11.53
N THR A 201 24.57 -6.15 -11.08
CA THR A 201 24.05 -7.34 -11.76
C THR A 201 22.51 -7.35 -11.78
N ALA A 202 21.86 -6.89 -10.71
CA ALA A 202 20.42 -6.77 -10.65
C ALA A 202 19.89 -5.77 -11.69
N ALA A 203 20.55 -4.62 -11.86
CA ALA A 203 20.18 -3.62 -12.87
C ALA A 203 20.38 -4.16 -14.29
N GLN A 204 21.49 -4.87 -14.56
CA GLN A 204 21.72 -5.52 -15.84
C GLN A 204 20.64 -6.57 -16.16
N GLN A 205 20.27 -7.39 -15.17
CA GLN A 205 19.20 -8.37 -15.32
C GLN A 205 17.84 -7.70 -15.60
N ALA A 206 17.51 -6.62 -14.86
CA ALA A 206 16.27 -5.88 -15.07
C ALA A 206 16.17 -5.27 -16.49
N LEU A 207 17.28 -4.77 -17.04
CA LEU A 207 17.33 -4.27 -18.41
C LEU A 207 17.16 -5.40 -19.44
N ALA A 208 17.78 -6.55 -19.21
CA ALA A 208 17.58 -7.73 -20.06
C ALA A 208 16.12 -8.22 -20.02
N ASP A 209 15.49 -8.20 -18.84
CA ASP A 209 14.07 -8.53 -18.68
C ASP A 209 13.17 -7.52 -19.41
N LEU A 210 13.56 -6.24 -19.44
CA LEU A 210 12.87 -5.19 -20.19
C LEU A 210 12.97 -5.43 -21.69
N ASP A 211 14.16 -5.77 -22.20
CA ASP A 211 14.36 -6.10 -23.62
C ASP A 211 13.49 -7.27 -24.04
N GLN A 212 13.41 -8.31 -23.19
CA GLN A 212 12.53 -9.45 -23.42
C GLN A 212 11.04 -9.06 -23.37
N ALA A 213 10.66 -8.18 -22.44
CA ALA A 213 9.28 -7.72 -22.33
C ALA A 213 8.83 -6.92 -23.55
N ILE A 214 9.73 -6.12 -24.16
CA ILE A 214 9.47 -5.38 -25.39
C ILE A 214 9.35 -6.33 -26.58
N ALA A 215 10.24 -7.33 -26.67
CA ALA A 215 10.24 -8.30 -27.77
C ALA A 215 9.02 -9.24 -27.75
N ARG A 216 8.40 -9.44 -26.58
CA ARG A 216 7.24 -10.31 -26.42
C ARG A 216 5.94 -9.53 -26.56
N THR A 217 5.16 -9.85 -27.60
CA THR A 217 3.75 -9.51 -27.63
C THR A 217 3.04 -10.34 -26.55
N VAL A 218 2.65 -9.71 -25.45
CA VAL A 218 2.03 -10.43 -24.35
C VAL A 218 0.57 -10.72 -24.69
N ALA A 219 0.25 -11.99 -24.92
CA ALA A 219 -1.14 -12.42 -25.09
C ALA A 219 -1.93 -12.14 -23.80
N GLY A 220 -3.14 -11.58 -23.95
CA GLY A 220 -4.05 -11.45 -22.83
C GLY A 220 -4.64 -12.80 -22.45
N ALA A 221 -5.27 -12.83 -21.29
CA ALA A 221 -5.89 -14.05 -20.77
C ALA A 221 -7.17 -13.69 -20.02
N VAL A 222 -8.11 -14.63 -20.03
CA VAL A 222 -9.36 -14.53 -19.28
C VAL A 222 -9.31 -15.47 -18.08
N LEU A 223 -9.57 -14.95 -16.90
CA LEU A 223 -9.60 -15.68 -15.64
C LEU A 223 -11.02 -15.68 -15.11
N PHE A 224 -11.67 -16.84 -15.06
CA PHE A 224 -12.97 -16.98 -14.41
C PHE A 224 -12.74 -17.26 -12.92
N ILE A 225 -13.22 -16.39 -12.04
CA ILE A 225 -13.00 -16.49 -10.60
C ILE A 225 -14.32 -16.71 -9.87
N GLY A 226 -14.44 -17.84 -9.18
CA GLY A 226 -15.57 -18.10 -8.28
C GLY A 226 -15.50 -17.20 -7.05
N THR A 227 -16.54 -16.40 -6.81
CA THR A 227 -16.61 -15.47 -5.66
C THR A 227 -17.09 -16.12 -4.38
N GLY A 228 -17.48 -17.40 -4.41
CA GLY A 228 -18.11 -18.02 -3.24
C GLY A 228 -19.58 -17.62 -3.07
N PRO A 229 -20.18 -17.84 -1.89
CA PRO A 229 -21.58 -17.52 -1.63
C PRO A 229 -21.90 -16.03 -1.49
N GLY A 230 -20.89 -15.15 -1.53
CA GLY A 230 -21.07 -13.68 -1.49
C GLY A 230 -20.28 -12.96 -0.40
N GLU A 231 -19.59 -13.68 0.50
CA GLU A 231 -18.73 -13.07 1.53
C GLU A 231 -17.28 -12.99 1.03
N ALA A 232 -16.65 -11.82 1.19
CA ALA A 232 -15.30 -11.54 0.69
C ALA A 232 -14.21 -12.48 1.27
N ASP A 233 -14.35 -12.94 2.51
CA ASP A 233 -13.41 -13.85 3.18
C ASP A 233 -13.57 -15.32 2.76
N LEU A 234 -14.63 -15.67 2.04
CA LEU A 234 -14.84 -16.98 1.42
C LEU A 234 -14.24 -17.08 0.01
N MET A 235 -13.64 -16.00 -0.50
CA MET A 235 -12.83 -16.07 -1.71
C MET A 235 -11.53 -16.84 -1.45
N THR A 236 -11.13 -17.67 -2.41
CA THR A 236 -9.87 -18.41 -2.26
C THR A 236 -8.66 -17.48 -2.30
N LEU A 237 -7.58 -17.83 -1.60
CA LEU A 237 -6.33 -17.06 -1.67
C LEU A 237 -5.78 -16.95 -3.11
N ARG A 238 -6.00 -17.97 -3.94
CA ARG A 238 -5.65 -17.93 -5.37
C ARG A 238 -6.49 -16.90 -6.12
N ALA A 239 -7.80 -16.86 -5.88
CA ALA A 239 -8.70 -15.89 -6.47
C ALA A 239 -8.28 -14.45 -6.12
N HIS A 240 -8.03 -14.18 -4.85
CA HIS A 240 -7.58 -12.85 -4.39
C HIS A 240 -6.25 -12.43 -5.03
N ARG A 241 -5.25 -13.32 -5.09
CA ARG A 241 -3.96 -13.04 -5.75
C ARG A 241 -4.11 -12.71 -7.23
N LEU A 242 -4.94 -13.47 -7.95
CA LEU A 242 -5.17 -13.24 -9.38
C LEU A 242 -5.96 -11.96 -9.65
N LEU A 243 -6.90 -11.62 -8.76
CA LEU A 243 -7.68 -10.38 -8.83
C LEU A 243 -6.79 -9.13 -8.69
N LEU A 244 -5.78 -9.15 -7.82
CA LEU A 244 -4.83 -8.04 -7.66
C LEU A 244 -3.97 -7.80 -8.92
N GLY A 245 -3.73 -8.85 -9.71
CA GLY A 245 -2.98 -8.80 -10.96
C GLY A 245 -3.82 -8.54 -12.22
N ALA A 246 -5.12 -8.29 -12.08
CA ALA A 246 -6.04 -8.09 -13.19
C ALA A 246 -6.00 -6.66 -13.74
N ASP A 247 -6.23 -6.54 -15.05
CA ASP A 247 -6.28 -5.27 -15.78
C ASP A 247 -7.72 -4.80 -16.01
N VAL A 248 -8.66 -5.74 -16.10
CA VAL A 248 -10.11 -5.52 -16.25
C VAL A 248 -10.83 -6.45 -15.29
N LEU A 249 -11.81 -5.92 -14.57
CA LEU A 249 -12.74 -6.67 -13.74
C LEU A 249 -14.13 -6.62 -14.37
N VAL A 250 -14.57 -7.75 -14.91
CA VAL A 250 -15.94 -7.96 -15.37
C VAL A 250 -16.72 -8.63 -14.25
N HIS A 251 -17.83 -8.02 -13.84
CA HIS A 251 -18.65 -8.50 -12.73
C HIS A 251 -20.14 -8.32 -13.03
N ASP A 252 -20.99 -9.08 -12.35
CA ASP A 252 -22.43 -8.88 -12.43
C ASP A 252 -22.80 -7.52 -11.80
N SER A 253 -23.82 -6.85 -12.33
CA SER A 253 -24.26 -5.54 -11.84
C SER A 253 -24.68 -5.54 -10.37
N ASP A 254 -25.05 -6.70 -9.82
CA ASP A 254 -25.45 -6.93 -8.43
C ASP A 254 -24.32 -7.51 -7.54
N ALA A 255 -23.08 -7.53 -8.04
CA ALA A 255 -21.94 -8.01 -7.27
C ALA A 255 -21.73 -7.20 -5.97
N PRO A 256 -21.53 -7.86 -4.81
CA PRO A 256 -21.27 -7.18 -3.54
C PRO A 256 -20.02 -6.27 -3.58
N GLU A 257 -20.14 -5.04 -3.05
CA GLU A 257 -19.04 -4.06 -3.09
C GLU A 257 -17.83 -4.49 -2.24
N ASP A 258 -18.02 -5.29 -1.20
CA ASP A 258 -16.92 -5.85 -0.40
C ASP A 258 -16.04 -6.79 -1.22
N ILE A 259 -16.63 -7.61 -2.11
CA ILE A 259 -15.89 -8.42 -3.09
C ILE A 259 -15.19 -7.52 -4.12
N LEU A 260 -15.86 -6.50 -4.65
CA LEU A 260 -15.26 -5.57 -5.62
C LEU A 260 -14.10 -4.76 -5.00
N ALA A 261 -14.18 -4.46 -3.70
CA ALA A 261 -13.15 -3.75 -2.94
C ALA A 261 -11.87 -4.57 -2.71
N LEU A 262 -11.90 -5.90 -2.92
CA LEU A 262 -10.71 -6.74 -2.94
C LEU A 262 -9.83 -6.48 -4.16
N ALA A 263 -10.40 -5.94 -5.24
CA ALA A 263 -9.62 -5.54 -6.40
C ALA A 263 -8.88 -4.22 -6.16
N ARG A 264 -7.81 -4.01 -6.91
CA ARG A 264 -7.05 -2.74 -6.92
C ARG A 264 -7.97 -1.56 -7.27
N ARG A 265 -7.74 -0.39 -6.65
CA ARG A 265 -8.61 0.79 -6.81
C ARG A 265 -8.61 1.40 -8.21
N ASP A 266 -7.54 1.19 -8.98
CA ASP A 266 -7.34 1.68 -10.34
C ASP A 266 -7.72 0.65 -11.42
N ILE A 267 -8.40 -0.44 -11.06
CA ILE A 267 -8.87 -1.44 -12.04
C ILE A 267 -10.02 -0.87 -12.88
N GLU A 268 -10.03 -1.16 -14.18
CA GLU A 268 -11.20 -0.90 -15.01
C GLU A 268 -12.30 -1.90 -14.64
N ARG A 269 -13.40 -1.40 -14.07
CA ARG A 269 -14.57 -2.22 -13.68
C ARG A 269 -15.63 -2.11 -14.76
N ILE A 270 -16.14 -3.25 -15.22
CA ILE A 270 -17.22 -3.34 -16.20
C ILE A 270 -18.33 -4.18 -15.57
N GLY A 271 -19.44 -3.51 -15.23
CA GLY A 271 -20.66 -4.17 -14.78
C GLY A 271 -21.45 -4.70 -15.97
N ILE A 272 -21.85 -5.95 -15.90
CA ILE A 272 -22.72 -6.60 -16.90
C ILE A 272 -23.99 -7.10 -16.26
N ASP A 273 -25.09 -7.08 -17.02
CA ASP A 273 -26.36 -7.59 -16.53
C ASP A 273 -26.26 -9.10 -16.32
N PRO A 274 -26.59 -9.62 -15.11
CA PRO A 274 -26.51 -11.04 -14.84
C PRO A 274 -27.42 -11.81 -15.82
N PRO A 275 -27.02 -13.02 -16.24
CA PRO A 275 -27.81 -13.81 -17.19
C PRO A 275 -29.21 -14.09 -16.64
N ARG A 276 -30.24 -13.52 -17.28
CA ARG A 276 -31.64 -13.73 -16.89
C ARG A 276 -32.03 -15.19 -17.10
N HIS A 277 -32.63 -15.82 -16.09
CA HIS A 277 -33.37 -17.09 -16.20
C HIS A 277 -32.62 -18.28 -16.84
N GLY A 278 -31.39 -18.57 -16.42
CA GLY A 278 -30.68 -19.77 -16.90
C GLY A 278 -30.34 -19.73 -18.39
N ALA A 279 -30.44 -18.56 -19.03
CA ALA A 279 -29.98 -18.35 -20.38
C ALA A 279 -28.47 -18.57 -20.44
N VAL A 280 -28.10 -19.60 -21.19
CA VAL A 280 -26.75 -19.79 -21.71
C VAL A 280 -26.50 -18.67 -22.70
N TYR A 281 -25.36 -18.00 -22.57
CA TYR A 281 -24.79 -17.13 -23.59
C TYR A 281 -25.42 -15.73 -23.73
N GLN A 282 -24.67 -14.70 -23.30
CA GLN A 282 -24.75 -13.39 -23.95
C GLN A 282 -23.54 -13.31 -24.90
N PRO A 283 -23.73 -13.35 -26.23
CA PRO A 283 -22.64 -13.19 -27.22
C PRO A 283 -21.77 -11.96 -26.94
N ASP A 284 -22.41 -10.90 -26.43
CA ASP A 284 -21.78 -9.63 -26.11
C ASP A 284 -20.73 -9.75 -24.99
N GLU A 285 -20.96 -10.63 -23.99
CA GLU A 285 -19.99 -10.84 -22.91
C GLU A 285 -18.73 -11.52 -23.42
N VAL A 286 -18.86 -12.59 -24.22
CA VAL A 286 -17.69 -13.29 -24.79
C VAL A 286 -16.94 -12.38 -25.76
N ALA A 287 -17.65 -11.55 -26.55
CA ALA A 287 -17.03 -10.57 -27.41
C ALA A 287 -16.22 -9.53 -26.60
N LEU A 288 -16.78 -9.02 -25.50
CA LEU A 288 -16.10 -8.13 -24.58
C LEU A 288 -14.82 -8.78 -24.00
N LEU A 289 -14.94 -10.00 -23.45
CA LEU A 289 -13.81 -10.74 -22.89
C LEU A 289 -12.71 -10.97 -23.95
N THR A 290 -13.10 -11.33 -25.17
CA THR A 290 -12.19 -11.56 -26.30
C THR A 290 -11.52 -10.26 -26.73
N GLN A 291 -12.24 -9.14 -26.78
CA GLN A 291 -11.69 -7.84 -27.14
C GLN A 291 -10.62 -7.39 -26.14
N HIS A 292 -10.90 -7.43 -24.85
CA HIS A 292 -9.94 -7.02 -23.83
C HIS A 292 -8.74 -7.98 -23.74
N ALA A 293 -8.96 -9.29 -23.86
CA ALA A 293 -7.87 -10.26 -23.87
C ALA A 293 -7.03 -10.17 -25.18
N GLY A 294 -7.67 -9.89 -26.32
CA GLY A 294 -7.00 -9.64 -27.60
C GLY A 294 -6.13 -8.39 -27.58
N ALA A 295 -6.52 -7.38 -26.79
CA ALA A 295 -5.68 -6.21 -26.49
C ALA A 295 -4.54 -6.51 -25.49
N GLY A 296 -4.27 -7.78 -25.20
CA GLY A 296 -3.19 -8.18 -24.32
C GLY A 296 -3.52 -8.10 -22.83
N ARG A 297 -4.77 -7.79 -22.42
CA ARG A 297 -5.12 -7.53 -21.00
C ARG A 297 -5.44 -8.83 -20.23
N ARG A 298 -5.18 -8.84 -18.92
CA ARG A 298 -5.66 -9.88 -18.00
C ARG A 298 -7.06 -9.51 -17.56
N VAL A 299 -8.04 -10.24 -18.07
CA VAL A 299 -9.45 -10.01 -17.80
C VAL A 299 -9.89 -10.98 -16.72
N VAL A 300 -10.35 -10.48 -15.58
CA VAL A 300 -11.01 -11.31 -14.57
C VAL A 300 -12.51 -11.18 -14.76
N ARG A 301 -13.19 -12.32 -14.86
CA ARG A 301 -14.64 -12.42 -14.79
C ARG A 301 -15.03 -13.07 -13.46
N LEU A 302 -15.66 -12.30 -12.58
CA LEU A 302 -16.22 -12.81 -11.34
C LEU A 302 -17.46 -13.65 -11.64
N VAL A 303 -17.57 -14.82 -11.02
CA VAL A 303 -18.71 -15.73 -11.19
C VAL A 303 -19.24 -16.09 -9.81
N PRO A 304 -20.54 -15.86 -9.53
CA PRO A 304 -21.14 -16.25 -8.26
C PRO A 304 -20.96 -17.75 -7.95
N GLY A 305 -20.60 -18.08 -6.71
CA GLY A 305 -20.38 -19.46 -6.27
C GLY A 305 -19.08 -20.06 -6.82
N ASP A 306 -19.19 -21.29 -7.34
CA ASP A 306 -18.05 -21.99 -7.93
C ASP A 306 -18.02 -21.85 -9.45
N ALA A 307 -16.99 -21.17 -9.97
CA ALA A 307 -16.76 -21.01 -11.40
C ALA A 307 -16.53 -22.34 -12.12
N ALA A 308 -15.96 -23.36 -11.47
CA ALA A 308 -15.71 -24.66 -12.11
C ALA A 308 -17.01 -25.43 -12.37
N ALA A 309 -17.98 -25.34 -11.44
CA ALA A 309 -19.30 -25.94 -11.60
C ALA A 309 -20.21 -25.20 -12.61
N SER A 310 -19.90 -23.95 -12.96
CA SER A 310 -20.74 -23.11 -13.83
C SER A 310 -20.79 -23.58 -15.28
N ALA A 311 -22.00 -23.86 -15.78
CA ALA A 311 -22.23 -24.20 -17.19
C ALA A 311 -21.90 -23.05 -18.14
N PHE A 312 -22.12 -21.81 -17.68
CA PHE A 312 -21.74 -20.60 -18.39
C PHE A 312 -20.23 -20.55 -18.62
N VAL A 313 -19.43 -20.74 -17.56
CA VAL A 313 -17.96 -20.71 -17.65
C VAL A 313 -17.43 -21.75 -18.62
N ARG A 314 -17.98 -22.97 -18.60
CA ARG A 314 -17.59 -24.02 -19.56
C ARG A 314 -17.85 -23.62 -21.01
N SER A 315 -18.99 -22.99 -21.28
CA SER A 315 -19.36 -22.51 -22.62
C SER A 315 -18.47 -21.35 -23.06
N ALA A 316 -18.29 -20.34 -22.21
CA ALA A 316 -17.45 -19.17 -22.49
C ALA A 316 -15.98 -19.56 -22.70
N ALA A 317 -15.42 -20.45 -21.86
CA ALA A 317 -14.07 -20.97 -22.01
C ALA A 317 -13.87 -21.72 -23.35
N THR A 318 -14.90 -22.43 -23.83
CA THR A 318 -14.84 -23.10 -25.13
C THR A 318 -14.78 -22.07 -26.27
N ALA A 319 -15.62 -21.04 -26.22
CA ALA A 319 -15.61 -19.97 -27.21
C ALA A 319 -14.29 -19.18 -27.23
N LEU A 320 -13.72 -18.89 -26.06
CA LEU A 320 -12.43 -18.21 -25.93
C LEU A 320 -11.28 -19.05 -26.49
N ARG A 321 -11.27 -20.37 -26.27
CA ARG A 321 -10.28 -21.27 -26.88
C ARG A 321 -10.39 -21.30 -28.41
N VAL A 322 -11.60 -21.28 -28.96
CA VAL A 322 -11.82 -21.18 -30.41
C VAL A 322 -11.27 -19.85 -30.95
N ALA A 323 -11.39 -18.76 -30.19
CA ALA A 323 -10.81 -17.46 -30.51
C ALA A 323 -9.30 -17.36 -30.25
N GLY A 324 -8.63 -18.44 -29.80
CA GLY A 324 -7.20 -18.46 -29.51
C GLY A 324 -6.79 -17.70 -28.23
N ILE A 325 -7.75 -17.38 -27.36
CA ILE A 325 -7.49 -16.68 -26.09
C ILE A 325 -7.24 -17.68 -24.97
N ALA A 326 -6.15 -17.48 -24.22
CA ALA A 326 -5.85 -18.28 -23.05
C ALA A 326 -6.90 -18.03 -21.95
N CYS A 327 -7.44 -19.10 -21.37
CA CYS A 327 -8.38 -18.99 -20.26
C CYS A 327 -8.04 -19.97 -19.12
N ASP A 328 -8.21 -19.52 -17.88
CA ASP A 328 -8.09 -20.36 -16.68
C ASP A 328 -9.33 -20.18 -15.79
N VAL A 329 -9.63 -21.20 -14.99
CA VAL A 329 -10.80 -21.22 -14.10
C VAL A 329 -10.33 -21.46 -12.67
N VAL A 330 -10.64 -20.51 -11.81
CA VAL A 330 -10.34 -20.57 -10.38
C VAL A 330 -11.62 -20.99 -9.65
N PRO A 331 -11.64 -22.18 -9.03
CA PRO A 331 -12.81 -22.64 -8.33
C PRO A 331 -13.13 -21.74 -7.13
N GLY A 332 -14.40 -21.63 -6.83
CA GLY A 332 -14.92 -20.90 -5.67
C GLY A 332 -15.52 -21.85 -4.65
N VAL A 333 -15.82 -21.34 -3.46
CA VAL A 333 -16.63 -22.09 -2.49
C VAL A 333 -18.04 -22.24 -3.08
N ALA A 334 -18.52 -23.46 -3.21
CA ALA A 334 -19.88 -23.69 -3.69
C ALA A 334 -20.87 -23.04 -2.71
N GLY A 335 -21.68 -22.11 -3.19
CA GLY A 335 -22.78 -21.58 -2.40
C GLY A 335 -23.89 -22.63 -2.30
N ALA A 336 -24.44 -22.83 -1.11
CA ALA A 336 -25.80 -23.31 -1.03
C ALA A 336 -26.65 -22.25 -1.71
N ARG A 337 -27.30 -22.59 -2.84
CA ARG A 337 -28.45 -21.81 -3.30
C ARG A 337 -29.34 -21.67 -2.05
N PRO A 338 -29.71 -20.48 -1.56
CA PRO A 338 -30.74 -20.45 -0.56
C PRO A 338 -31.95 -21.12 -1.22
N ALA A 339 -32.27 -22.35 -0.80
CA ALA A 339 -33.63 -22.79 -0.88
C ALA A 339 -34.39 -21.64 -0.24
N ALA A 340 -35.33 -21.05 -0.97
CA ALA A 340 -36.25 -20.10 -0.38
C ALA A 340 -36.84 -20.80 0.85
N CYS A 341 -36.29 -20.51 2.02
CA CYS A 341 -36.87 -20.95 3.27
C CYS A 341 -38.14 -20.11 3.34
N PRO A 342 -39.34 -20.72 3.20
CA PRO A 342 -40.56 -19.94 3.24
C PRO A 342 -40.56 -19.26 4.59
N SER A 343 -40.41 -17.93 4.59
CA SER A 343 -40.54 -17.14 5.79
C SER A 343 -41.91 -17.44 6.36
N THR A 344 -41.98 -18.21 7.44
CA THR A 344 -43.18 -18.33 8.23
C THR A 344 -43.38 -16.97 8.89
N ARG A 345 -44.11 -16.08 8.18
CA ARG A 345 -44.82 -14.99 8.85
C ARG A 345 -45.74 -15.65 9.87
N ARG A 346 -45.36 -15.60 11.15
CA ARG A 346 -46.35 -15.67 12.22
C ARG A 346 -47.19 -14.42 12.11
N ALA A 347 -48.41 -14.59 11.62
CA ALA A 347 -49.52 -13.73 11.96
C ALA A 347 -50.00 -14.11 13.37
N ALA A 348 -50.52 -13.10 14.08
CA ALA A 348 -50.98 -13.04 15.47
C ALA A 348 -49.88 -12.72 16.51
#